data_AF-A0AA37BMA8-F1
#
_entry.id   AF-A0AA37BMA8-F1
#
_cell.length_a   1.000
_cell.length_b   1.000
_cell.length_c   1.000
_cell.angle_alpha   90.00
_cell.angle_beta   90.00
_cell.angle_gamma   90.00
#
_symmetry.space_group_name_H-M   'P 1'
#
loop_
_entity.id
_entity.type
_entity.pdbx_description
1 polymer ?
#
loop_
_entity_poly.entity_id
_entity_poly.type
_entity_poly.pdbx_seq_one_letter_code
_entity_poly.pdbx_strand_id
1 'polypeptide(L)'
;MGDRRLTAPGGADGSGDHPLAGTAAGRTDGPGGPDGSGAPASDAPGGHPLARTAPLGRDFFDRPAHEVAPDLLGRVLVHGPVALRLTEVEAYGLPGQDPAAHTYRGLTPRNAVMFGPPGHLYVYFTYGMHFCANLVCLPEGMGSGVLLRAGEVIDGTGEALARRGAGRAVSGRDLARGPARLAMALGFGREHNGLDACSAGPPGPSGRLAVLEGDPPGPGLVRSGPRTGVSSGKETPWRFWIDGDATVSPYRVHVPRRPRGTADPAGNGPR
;
A
#
# COMPACT_ATOMS: atom_id res chain seq x y z
N MET A 1 -6.21 8.59 67.58
CA MET A 1 -6.52 9.88 68.22
C MET A 1 -7.56 10.56 67.35
N GLY A 2 -8.80 10.68 67.85
CA GLY A 2 -9.98 11.29 67.19
C GLY A 2 -10.66 10.39 66.14
N ASP A 3 -11.72 9.62 66.43
CA ASP A 3 -13.16 10.00 66.52
C ASP A 3 -13.72 10.59 65.19
N ARG A 4 -14.89 10.24 64.63
CA ARG A 4 -16.06 9.44 65.06
C ARG A 4 -17.06 9.31 63.87
N ARG A 5 -17.63 8.10 63.71
CA ARG A 5 -19.08 7.73 63.66
C ARG A 5 -19.99 8.19 62.49
N LEU A 6 -20.60 7.21 61.81
CA LEU A 6 -22.05 6.79 61.82
C LEU A 6 -22.87 7.52 60.73
N THR A 7 -23.89 6.99 60.01
CA THR A 7 -24.76 5.80 60.09
C THR A 7 -25.52 5.64 58.74
N ALA A 8 -25.99 4.44 58.43
CA ALA A 8 -26.91 4.07 57.34
C ALA A 8 -28.41 4.28 57.73
N PRO A 9 -29.44 3.59 57.16
CA PRO A 9 -30.04 3.63 55.81
C PRO A 9 -31.60 3.81 55.84
N GLY A 10 -32.29 3.81 54.68
CA GLY A 10 -33.75 3.61 54.54
C GLY A 10 -34.22 3.89 53.11
N GLY A 11 -34.81 2.95 52.36
CA GLY A 11 -36.24 2.57 52.35
C GLY A 11 -37.00 3.43 51.30
N ALA A 12 -37.95 2.99 50.47
CA ALA A 12 -38.77 1.79 50.42
C ALA A 12 -39.40 1.65 49.01
N ASP A 13 -40.06 0.52 48.84
CA ASP A 13 -40.76 -0.01 47.67
C ASP A 13 -41.97 0.82 47.20
N GLY A 14 -42.39 0.62 45.95
CA GLY A 14 -43.58 1.23 45.37
C GLY A 14 -44.06 0.50 44.10
N SER A 15 -44.54 -0.73 44.29
CA SER A 15 -45.35 -1.49 43.34
C SER A 15 -46.72 -0.84 43.13
N GLY A 16 -47.17 -0.74 41.87
CA GLY A 16 -48.56 -0.42 41.52
C GLY A 16 -48.97 -1.26 40.30
N ASP A 17 -49.97 -2.11 40.51
CA ASP A 17 -50.47 -3.11 39.58
C ASP A 17 -51.94 -2.81 39.22
N HIS A 18 -52.26 -2.89 37.90
CA HIS A 18 -53.55 -3.14 37.23
C HIS A 18 -54.80 -2.24 37.47
N PRO A 19 -55.91 -2.30 36.65
CA PRO A 19 -56.25 -3.24 35.54
C PRO A 19 -56.91 -2.66 34.24
N LEU A 20 -57.04 -3.54 33.22
CA LEU A 20 -58.16 -3.78 32.25
C LEU A 20 -58.75 -2.60 31.41
N ALA A 21 -59.40 -2.74 30.26
CA ALA A 21 -59.59 -3.72 29.19
C ALA A 21 -60.40 -2.96 28.09
N GLY A 22 -60.24 -3.28 26.80
CA GLY A 22 -61.06 -2.64 25.75
C GLY A 22 -60.78 -3.10 24.32
N THR A 23 -61.43 -4.21 23.94
CA THR A 23 -61.84 -4.70 22.61
C THR A 23 -62.38 -3.57 21.69
N ALA A 24 -62.46 -3.61 20.35
CA ALA A 24 -62.45 -4.63 19.31
C ALA A 24 -62.19 -3.94 17.94
N ALA A 25 -61.47 -4.58 17.01
CA ALA A 25 -61.94 -5.10 15.72
C ALA A 25 -62.31 -4.11 14.60
N GLY A 26 -61.64 -4.27 13.45
CA GLY A 26 -62.02 -3.68 12.16
C GLY A 26 -61.01 -4.03 11.06
N ARG A 27 -61.18 -5.21 10.45
CA ARG A 27 -60.40 -5.73 9.32
C ARG A 27 -60.82 -5.06 8.01
N THR A 28 -59.90 -4.99 7.03
CA THR A 28 -60.10 -5.55 5.67
C THR A 28 -58.76 -5.85 5.00
N ASP A 29 -58.73 -7.02 4.38
CA ASP A 29 -57.61 -7.70 3.71
C ASP A 29 -57.25 -7.13 2.32
N GLY A 30 -56.05 -7.47 1.84
CA GLY A 30 -55.68 -7.37 0.42
C GLY A 30 -54.18 -7.60 0.16
N PRO A 31 -53.76 -8.77 -0.37
CA PRO A 31 -52.35 -9.14 -0.52
C PRO A 31 -51.79 -8.74 -1.89
N GLY A 32 -50.54 -8.28 -1.91
CA GLY A 32 -49.78 -8.06 -3.14
C GLY A 32 -48.29 -8.26 -2.89
N GLY A 33 -47.72 -9.29 -3.48
CA GLY A 33 -46.29 -9.45 -3.70
C GLY A 33 -46.09 -10.31 -4.94
N PRO A 34 -44.84 -10.58 -5.37
CA PRO A 34 -43.57 -9.90 -5.07
C PRO A 34 -42.88 -9.43 -6.38
N ASP A 35 -41.59 -9.13 -6.30
CA ASP A 35 -40.62 -8.95 -7.41
C ASP A 35 -40.19 -7.51 -7.70
N GLY A 36 -39.15 -7.11 -6.97
CA GLY A 36 -38.31 -5.96 -7.28
C GLY A 36 -36.89 -6.27 -6.84
N SER A 37 -36.20 -7.11 -7.60
CA SER A 37 -34.75 -7.26 -7.53
C SER A 37 -34.12 -5.87 -7.63
N GLY A 38 -33.56 -5.40 -6.52
CA GLY A 38 -32.74 -4.20 -6.51
C GLY A 38 -31.49 -4.43 -7.34
N ALA A 39 -31.58 -4.12 -8.63
CA ALA A 39 -30.41 -3.95 -9.48
C ALA A 39 -29.50 -2.90 -8.83
N PRO A 40 -28.17 -3.12 -8.80
CA PRO A 40 -27.26 -2.08 -8.34
C PRO A 40 -27.44 -0.86 -9.24
N ALA A 41 -27.49 0.31 -8.60
CA ALA A 41 -27.62 1.61 -9.26
C ALA A 41 -26.63 1.70 -10.43
N SER A 42 -27.17 2.00 -11.61
CA SER A 42 -26.42 2.20 -12.84
C SER A 42 -25.42 3.36 -12.68
N ASP A 43 -24.18 3.12 -13.11
CA ASP A 43 -23.16 4.13 -13.36
C ASP A 43 -23.75 5.30 -14.17
N ALA A 44 -23.87 6.45 -13.53
CA ALA A 44 -23.93 7.73 -14.24
C ALA A 44 -22.49 8.08 -14.68
N PRO A 45 -22.28 8.77 -15.82
CA PRO A 45 -20.96 9.19 -16.27
C PRO A 45 -20.49 10.39 -15.43
N GLY A 46 -20.19 10.14 -14.15
CA GLY A 46 -19.46 11.06 -13.29
C GLY A 46 -17.98 10.92 -13.63
N GLY A 47 -17.36 11.99 -14.12
CA GLY A 47 -15.93 12.00 -14.41
C GLY A 47 -15.12 11.48 -13.22
N HIS A 48 -14.26 10.50 -13.47
CA HIS A 48 -13.45 9.84 -12.44
C HIS A 48 -12.68 10.89 -11.60
N PRO A 49 -12.62 10.80 -10.26
CA PRO A 49 -11.93 11.79 -9.40
C PRO A 49 -10.48 12.09 -9.81
N LEU A 50 -9.83 11.15 -10.51
CA LEU A 50 -8.47 11.26 -11.02
C LEU A 50 -8.32 12.10 -12.30
N ALA A 51 -9.42 12.42 -12.98
CA ALA A 51 -9.41 13.08 -14.28
C ALA A 51 -8.97 14.56 -14.22
N ARG A 52 -8.75 15.13 -13.03
CA ARG A 52 -8.41 16.55 -12.86
C ARG A 52 -7.06 16.80 -12.19
N THR A 53 -6.25 15.77 -11.98
CA THR A 53 -5.03 15.90 -11.18
C THR A 53 -3.80 15.85 -12.08
N ALA A 54 -2.98 16.91 -12.04
CA ALA A 54 -1.80 17.02 -12.89
C ALA A 54 -0.74 15.98 -12.48
N PRO A 55 0.03 15.43 -13.44
CA PRO A 55 1.23 14.66 -13.14
C PRO A 55 2.26 15.53 -12.39
N LEU A 56 2.96 14.94 -11.42
CA LEU A 56 4.10 15.56 -10.77
C LEU A 56 5.21 15.78 -11.79
N GLY A 57 5.81 16.98 -11.75
CA GLY A 57 6.93 17.35 -12.62
C GLY A 57 8.22 16.63 -12.24
N ARG A 58 9.18 16.60 -13.17
CA ARG A 58 10.48 15.94 -12.97
C ARG A 58 11.25 16.49 -11.76
N ASP A 59 11.13 17.79 -11.49
CA ASP A 59 11.74 18.47 -10.34
C ASP A 59 11.29 17.90 -8.98
N PHE A 60 10.10 17.29 -8.91
CA PHE A 60 9.65 16.60 -7.70
C PHE A 60 10.58 15.42 -7.35
N PHE A 61 11.07 14.72 -8.37
CA PHE A 61 11.93 13.54 -8.23
C PHE A 61 13.42 13.89 -8.26
N ASP A 62 13.78 15.07 -8.77
CA ASP A 62 15.16 15.57 -8.84
C ASP A 62 15.66 16.08 -7.48
N ARG A 63 15.56 15.24 -6.46
CA ARG A 63 15.90 15.50 -5.06
C ARG A 63 16.41 14.23 -4.39
N PRO A 64 17.08 14.31 -3.23
CA PRO A 64 17.49 13.13 -2.49
C PRO A 64 16.30 12.21 -2.18
N ALA A 65 16.44 10.90 -2.40
CA ALA A 65 15.33 9.94 -2.25
C ALA A 65 14.69 9.94 -0.85
N HIS A 66 15.46 10.26 0.20
CA HIS A 66 14.94 10.32 1.57
C HIS A 66 14.07 11.56 1.83
N GLU A 67 14.14 12.59 0.98
CA GLU A 67 13.24 13.75 0.97
C GLU A 67 12.02 13.48 0.07
N VAL A 68 12.23 12.83 -1.09
CA VAL A 68 11.15 12.46 -2.02
C VAL A 68 10.18 11.45 -1.40
N ALA A 69 10.70 10.48 -0.65
CA ALA A 69 9.91 9.38 -0.09
C ALA A 69 8.74 9.84 0.81
N PRO A 70 8.92 10.66 1.86
CA PRO A 70 7.79 11.13 2.65
C PRO A 70 6.79 11.96 1.82
N ASP A 71 7.27 12.75 0.85
CA ASP A 71 6.40 13.57 -0.02
C ASP A 71 5.56 12.75 -1.02
N LEU A 72 5.95 11.50 -1.27
CA LEU A 72 5.19 10.56 -2.10
C LEU A 72 3.98 9.96 -1.37
N LEU A 73 3.93 10.04 -0.04
CA LEU A 73 2.77 9.54 0.71
C LEU A 73 1.53 10.37 0.38
N GLY A 74 0.41 9.70 0.10
CA GLY A 74 -0.85 10.31 -0.33
C GLY A 74 -0.92 10.67 -1.82
N ARG A 75 0.19 10.58 -2.57
CA ARG A 75 0.20 10.76 -4.03
C ARG A 75 -0.44 9.57 -4.74
N VAL A 76 -0.93 9.81 -5.96
CA VAL A 76 -1.60 8.78 -6.74
C VAL A 76 -0.69 8.24 -7.84
N LEU A 77 -0.40 6.95 -7.78
CA LEU A 77 0.31 6.23 -8.83
C LEU A 77 -0.69 5.55 -9.76
N VAL A 78 -0.64 5.86 -11.05
CA VAL A 78 -1.53 5.30 -12.07
C VAL A 78 -0.72 4.46 -13.05
N HIS A 79 -1.19 3.25 -13.34
CA HIS A 79 -0.70 2.45 -14.46
C HIS A 79 -1.84 1.72 -15.17
N GLY A 80 -2.03 2.04 -16.45
CA GLY A 80 -3.16 1.53 -17.22
C GLY A 80 -4.49 1.89 -16.53
N PRO A 81 -5.38 0.93 -16.25
CA PRO A 81 -6.67 1.18 -15.63
C PRO A 81 -6.64 1.21 -14.09
N VAL A 82 -5.47 1.02 -13.45
CA VAL A 82 -5.38 0.91 -11.98
C VAL A 82 -4.71 2.17 -11.40
N ALA A 83 -5.29 2.69 -10.33
CA ALA A 83 -4.73 3.80 -9.56
C ALA A 83 -4.60 3.44 -8.07
N LEU A 84 -3.45 3.81 -7.49
CA LEU A 84 -3.14 3.61 -6.09
C LEU A 84 -2.83 4.92 -5.38
N ARG A 85 -3.44 5.17 -4.21
CA ARG A 85 -2.91 6.15 -3.25
C ARG A 85 -1.76 5.52 -2.50
N LEU A 86 -0.56 6.09 -2.57
CA LEU A 86 0.63 5.55 -1.90
C LEU A 86 0.54 5.77 -0.39
N THR A 87 0.81 4.71 0.38
CA THR A 87 0.72 4.74 1.86
C THR A 87 2.00 4.28 2.55
N GLU A 88 2.91 3.66 1.81
CA GLU A 88 4.21 3.22 2.30
C GLU A 88 5.25 3.21 1.17
N VAL A 89 6.45 3.70 1.47
CA VAL A 89 7.60 3.72 0.56
C VAL A 89 8.93 3.53 1.31
N GLU A 90 10.01 3.21 0.58
CA GLU A 90 11.37 3.14 1.13
C GLU A 90 12.37 3.89 0.25
N ALA A 91 13.22 4.72 0.84
CA ALA A 91 14.29 5.42 0.13
C ALA A 91 15.58 4.59 0.07
N TYR A 92 16.30 4.76 -1.04
CA TYR A 92 17.61 4.17 -1.30
C TYR A 92 18.59 5.24 -1.77
N GLY A 93 19.72 5.35 -1.07
CA GLY A 93 20.71 6.40 -1.24
C GLY A 93 21.65 6.20 -2.44
N LEU A 94 22.68 7.05 -2.49
CA LEU A 94 23.70 7.04 -3.54
C LEU A 94 24.60 5.80 -3.51
N PRO A 95 25.26 5.47 -4.64
CA PRO A 95 26.35 4.50 -4.69
C PRO A 95 27.40 4.75 -3.61
N GLY A 96 27.93 3.69 -3.01
CA GLY A 96 28.91 3.76 -1.93
C GLY A 96 28.39 4.23 -0.56
N GLN A 97 27.20 4.86 -0.49
CA GLN A 97 26.64 5.38 0.76
C GLN A 97 25.60 4.45 1.39
N ASP A 98 24.76 3.81 0.57
CA ASP A 98 23.68 2.95 1.06
C ASP A 98 23.90 1.48 0.68
N PRO A 99 24.40 0.63 1.59
CA PRO A 99 24.69 -0.78 1.29
C PRO A 99 23.44 -1.63 1.04
N ALA A 100 22.22 -1.11 1.26
CA ALA A 100 20.99 -1.79 0.89
C ALA A 100 20.54 -1.51 -0.55
N ALA A 101 21.08 -0.48 -1.20
CA ALA A 101 20.67 -0.06 -2.54
C ALA A 101 21.27 -0.98 -3.63
N HIS A 102 20.48 -1.23 -4.68
CA HIS A 102 21.00 -1.92 -5.87
C HIS A 102 22.12 -1.16 -6.58
N THR A 103 22.19 0.16 -6.36
CA THR A 103 23.19 1.07 -6.93
C THR A 103 24.46 1.14 -6.08
N TYR A 104 24.51 0.48 -4.91
CA TYR A 104 25.62 0.60 -3.95
C TYR A 104 27.00 0.35 -4.58
N ARG A 105 27.11 -0.68 -5.44
CA ARG A 105 28.36 -1.05 -6.15
C ARG A 105 28.53 -0.36 -7.51
N GLY A 106 27.72 0.65 -7.79
CA GLY A 106 27.72 1.38 -9.05
C GLY A 106 26.78 0.79 -10.11
N LEU A 107 26.99 1.28 -11.33
CA LEU A 107 26.18 0.99 -12.50
C LEU A 107 26.40 -0.44 -13.01
N THR A 108 25.30 -1.11 -13.37
CA THR A 108 25.26 -2.43 -14.00
C THR A 108 24.14 -2.44 -15.04
N PRO A 109 24.14 -3.37 -16.02
CA PRO A 109 23.04 -3.50 -16.96
C PRO A 109 21.68 -3.69 -16.28
N ARG A 110 21.64 -4.35 -15.11
CA ARG A 110 20.41 -4.61 -14.37
C ARG A 110 19.82 -3.37 -13.71
N ASN A 111 20.64 -2.45 -13.22
CA ASN A 111 20.19 -1.27 -12.47
C ASN A 111 20.33 0.02 -13.29
N ALA A 112 20.64 -0.06 -14.60
CA ALA A 112 20.92 1.10 -15.44
C ALA A 112 19.82 2.17 -15.40
N VAL A 113 18.55 1.77 -15.33
CA VAL A 113 17.43 2.71 -15.18
C VAL A 113 17.55 3.56 -13.91
N MET A 114 18.08 3.05 -12.80
CA MET A 114 18.30 3.83 -11.57
C MET A 114 19.29 4.99 -11.74
N PHE A 115 20.10 4.96 -12.80
CA PHE A 115 21.04 6.02 -13.16
C PHE A 115 20.49 6.90 -14.30
N GLY A 116 19.27 6.67 -14.76
CA GLY A 116 18.59 7.50 -15.75
C GLY A 116 17.97 8.77 -15.17
N PRO A 117 17.12 9.48 -15.93
CA PRO A 117 16.51 10.72 -15.47
C PRO A 117 15.52 10.49 -14.30
N PRO A 118 15.37 11.45 -13.38
CA PRO A 118 14.48 11.33 -12.21
C PRO A 118 13.02 11.15 -12.61
N GLY A 119 12.26 10.34 -11.87
CA GLY A 119 10.87 9.99 -12.17
C GLY A 119 10.67 8.80 -13.13
N HIS A 120 11.74 8.19 -13.62
CA HIS A 120 11.63 6.93 -14.36
C HIS A 120 11.33 5.74 -13.44
N LEU A 121 10.66 4.72 -13.97
CA LEU A 121 10.27 3.51 -13.25
C LEU A 121 11.35 2.45 -13.39
N TYR A 122 12.02 2.10 -12.30
CA TYR A 122 12.90 0.94 -12.23
C TYR A 122 12.15 -0.29 -11.74
N VAL A 123 11.88 -1.24 -12.63
CA VAL A 123 11.20 -2.51 -12.32
C VAL A 123 12.22 -3.65 -12.31
N TYR A 124 12.22 -4.44 -11.24
CA TYR A 124 13.11 -5.59 -11.11
C TYR A 124 12.42 -6.81 -10.54
N PHE A 125 12.82 -7.97 -11.06
CA PHE A 125 12.36 -9.26 -10.56
C PHE A 125 13.14 -9.66 -9.29
N THR A 126 12.43 -10.18 -8.29
CA THR A 126 12.96 -10.57 -6.99
C THR A 126 12.39 -11.92 -6.53
N TYR A 127 13.18 -12.64 -5.73
CA TYR A 127 12.85 -13.95 -5.14
C TYR A 127 12.27 -15.00 -6.10
N GLY A 128 12.55 -14.88 -7.40
CA GLY A 128 12.12 -15.83 -8.42
C GLY A 128 10.62 -15.81 -8.76
N MET A 129 9.83 -14.88 -8.18
CA MET A 129 8.37 -14.92 -8.31
C MET A 129 7.69 -13.55 -8.42
N HIS A 130 8.35 -12.46 -8.05
CA HIS A 130 7.68 -11.17 -7.89
C HIS A 130 8.47 -10.02 -8.50
N PHE A 131 7.78 -8.98 -8.95
CA PHE A 131 8.38 -7.71 -9.30
C PHE A 131 8.29 -6.72 -8.15
N CYS A 132 9.25 -5.80 -8.09
CA CYS A 132 9.19 -4.57 -7.29
C CYS A 132 9.50 -3.40 -8.22
N ALA A 133 9.04 -2.21 -7.85
CA ALA A 133 9.22 -1.01 -8.64
C ALA A 133 9.71 0.16 -7.80
N ASN A 134 10.68 0.90 -8.32
CA ASN A 134 11.19 2.13 -7.73
C ASN A 134 10.94 3.30 -8.69
N LEU A 135 10.82 4.51 -8.14
CA LEU A 135 10.95 5.75 -8.90
C LEU A 135 12.36 6.31 -8.73
N VAL A 136 13.00 6.65 -9.85
CA VAL A 136 14.37 7.20 -9.86
C VAL A 136 14.38 8.59 -9.25
N CYS A 137 15.40 8.87 -8.45
CA CYS A 137 15.63 10.18 -7.84
C CYS A 137 17.03 10.70 -8.15
N LEU A 138 17.22 12.01 -7.99
CA LEU A 138 18.42 12.78 -8.35
C LEU A 138 18.66 12.87 -9.87
N PRO A 139 19.57 13.76 -10.33
CA PRO A 139 19.90 13.88 -11.74
C PRO A 139 20.44 12.58 -12.33
N GLU A 140 20.38 12.49 -13.65
CA GLU A 140 20.95 11.39 -14.42
C GLU A 140 22.43 11.16 -14.04
N GLY A 141 22.81 9.89 -13.92
CA GLY A 141 24.14 9.44 -13.54
C GLY A 141 24.34 9.25 -12.03
N MET A 142 23.42 9.68 -11.16
CA MET A 142 23.64 9.62 -9.70
C MET A 142 23.31 8.28 -9.05
N GLY A 143 22.20 7.61 -9.42
CA GLY A 143 21.87 6.27 -8.92
C GLY A 143 21.15 6.24 -7.56
N SER A 144 19.95 6.82 -7.45
CA SER A 144 19.11 6.82 -6.23
C SER A 144 17.63 6.60 -6.58
N GLY A 145 16.80 6.25 -5.59
CA GLY A 145 15.37 6.11 -5.85
C GLY A 145 14.54 5.68 -4.65
N VAL A 146 13.23 5.67 -4.86
CA VAL A 146 12.22 5.31 -3.86
C VAL A 146 11.49 4.04 -4.29
N LEU A 147 11.57 2.99 -3.49
CA LEU A 147 10.75 1.78 -3.62
C LEU A 147 9.31 2.07 -3.26
N LEU A 148 8.41 1.69 -4.16
CA LEU A 148 6.97 1.73 -3.97
C LEU A 148 6.54 0.48 -3.19
N ARG A 149 6.06 0.64 -1.96
CA ARG A 149 5.80 -0.52 -1.08
C ARG A 149 4.35 -0.85 -0.91
N ALA A 150 3.51 0.13 -0.61
CA ALA A 150 2.10 -0.15 -0.40
C ALA A 150 1.23 1.05 -0.79
N GLY A 151 -0.03 0.73 -1.06
CA GLY A 151 -1.04 1.72 -1.34
C GLY A 151 -2.45 1.14 -1.26
N GLU A 152 -3.41 2.06 -1.27
CA GLU A 152 -4.83 1.77 -1.40
C GLU A 152 -5.21 1.81 -2.88
N VAL A 153 -5.88 0.75 -3.37
CA VAL A 153 -6.47 0.77 -4.71
C VAL A 153 -7.71 1.65 -4.68
N ILE A 154 -7.65 2.78 -5.38
CA ILE A 154 -8.73 3.77 -5.44
C ILE A 154 -9.47 3.77 -6.78
N ASP A 155 -8.91 3.12 -7.79
CA ASP A 155 -9.54 2.85 -9.09
C ASP A 155 -8.98 1.57 -9.71
N GLY A 156 -9.76 0.93 -10.57
CA GLY A 156 -9.37 -0.31 -11.25
C GLY A 156 -9.38 -1.54 -10.34
N THR A 157 -10.17 -1.54 -9.26
CA THR A 157 -10.25 -2.65 -8.29
C THR A 157 -10.55 -4.00 -8.94
N GLY A 158 -11.42 -4.04 -9.95
CA GLY A 158 -11.74 -5.27 -10.69
C GLY A 158 -10.53 -5.84 -11.42
N GLU A 159 -9.75 -4.99 -12.10
CA GLU A 159 -8.51 -5.38 -12.78
C GLU A 159 -7.44 -5.81 -11.77
N ALA A 160 -7.27 -5.06 -10.68
CA ALA A 160 -6.34 -5.41 -9.62
C ALA A 160 -6.68 -6.78 -8.99
N LEU A 161 -7.96 -7.10 -8.79
CA LEU A 161 -8.43 -8.40 -8.31
C LEU A 161 -8.17 -9.51 -9.32
N ALA A 162 -8.45 -9.28 -10.61
CA ALA A 162 -8.20 -10.26 -11.66
C ALA A 162 -6.72 -10.69 -11.70
N ARG A 163 -5.80 -9.74 -11.53
CA ARG A 163 -4.34 -10.00 -11.48
C ARG A 163 -3.89 -10.82 -10.25
N ARG A 164 -4.69 -10.87 -9.18
CA ARG A 164 -4.41 -11.70 -8.00
C ARG A 164 -4.73 -13.19 -8.21
N GLY A 165 -5.39 -13.52 -9.32
CA GLY A 165 -5.82 -14.87 -9.66
C GLY A 165 -7.23 -15.18 -9.14
N ALA A 166 -8.02 -15.87 -9.98
CA ALA A 166 -9.37 -16.31 -9.63
C ALA A 166 -9.35 -17.29 -8.44
N GLY A 167 -10.23 -17.10 -7.46
CA GLY A 167 -10.51 -18.08 -6.42
C GLY A 167 -10.07 -17.75 -4.99
N ARG A 168 -9.38 -16.62 -4.75
CA ARG A 168 -9.10 -16.15 -3.38
C ARG A 168 -9.88 -14.87 -3.08
N ALA A 169 -10.71 -14.90 -2.04
CA ALA A 169 -11.27 -13.68 -1.47
C ALA A 169 -10.12 -12.82 -0.94
N VAL A 170 -9.82 -11.72 -1.65
CA VAL A 170 -8.82 -10.74 -1.24
C VAL A 170 -9.55 -9.49 -0.79
N SER A 171 -9.31 -9.07 0.45
CA SER A 171 -9.86 -7.81 0.94
C SER A 171 -9.26 -6.63 0.17
N GLY A 172 -10.03 -5.55 -0.04
CA GLY A 172 -9.54 -4.37 -0.75
C GLY A 172 -8.22 -3.82 -0.18
N ARG A 173 -8.11 -3.75 1.16
CA ARG A 173 -6.88 -3.30 1.84
C ARG A 173 -5.64 -4.16 1.54
N ASP A 174 -5.83 -5.43 1.15
CA ASP A 174 -4.73 -6.38 0.91
C ASP A 174 -4.31 -6.44 -0.56
N LEU A 175 -4.97 -5.68 -1.46
CA LEU A 175 -4.69 -5.71 -2.90
C LEU A 175 -3.27 -5.28 -3.23
N ALA A 176 -2.82 -4.16 -2.65
CA ALA A 176 -1.51 -3.56 -2.85
C ALA A 176 -0.69 -3.41 -1.55
N ARG A 177 -1.00 -4.20 -0.51
CA ARG A 177 -0.32 -4.18 0.80
C ARG A 177 1.02 -4.92 0.80
N GLY A 178 2.05 -4.29 0.23
CA GLY A 178 3.42 -4.79 0.13
C GLY A 178 3.95 -4.75 -1.31
N PRO A 179 5.27 -4.64 -1.53
CA PRO A 179 5.84 -4.18 -2.81
C PRO A 179 5.51 -5.11 -3.98
N ALA A 180 5.55 -6.43 -3.75
CA ALA A 180 5.15 -7.42 -4.75
C ALA A 180 3.66 -7.36 -5.09
N ARG A 181 2.81 -7.06 -4.10
CA ARG A 181 1.36 -6.95 -4.30
C ARG A 181 1.00 -5.66 -5.02
N LEU A 182 1.68 -4.55 -4.68
CA LEU A 182 1.57 -3.29 -5.40
C LEU A 182 1.94 -3.45 -6.87
N ALA A 183 3.11 -4.07 -7.15
CA ALA A 183 3.54 -4.32 -8.52
C ALA A 183 2.54 -5.20 -9.29
N MET A 184 2.01 -6.24 -8.64
CA MET A 184 0.98 -7.10 -9.23
C MET A 184 -0.34 -6.36 -9.49
N ALA A 185 -0.81 -5.53 -8.55
CA ALA A 185 -2.03 -4.75 -8.71
C ALA A 185 -1.92 -3.79 -9.90
N LEU A 186 -0.77 -3.11 -10.05
CA LEU A 186 -0.50 -2.22 -11.18
C LEU A 186 -0.13 -2.95 -12.47
N GLY A 187 0.12 -4.26 -12.44
CA GLY A 187 0.49 -5.04 -13.62
C GLY A 187 1.93 -4.81 -14.08
N PHE A 188 2.82 -4.40 -13.19
CA PHE A 188 4.23 -4.18 -13.52
C PHE A 188 4.96 -5.50 -13.81
N GLY A 189 5.29 -5.70 -15.09
CA GLY A 189 6.31 -6.64 -15.58
C GLY A 189 7.60 -5.96 -16.06
N ARG A 190 8.52 -6.76 -16.60
CA ARG A 190 9.85 -6.33 -17.07
C ARG A 190 9.77 -5.28 -18.17
N GLU A 191 8.77 -5.39 -19.04
CA GLU A 191 8.44 -4.52 -20.16
C GLU A 191 8.10 -3.08 -19.76
N HIS A 192 7.85 -2.82 -18.47
CA HIS A 192 7.59 -1.49 -17.93
C HIS A 192 8.83 -0.83 -17.32
N ASN A 193 9.98 -1.53 -17.30
CA ASN A 193 11.22 -0.96 -16.80
C ASN A 193 11.71 0.17 -17.72
N GLY A 194 11.88 1.37 -17.16
CA GLY A 194 12.26 2.58 -17.89
C GLY A 194 11.08 3.45 -18.33
N LEU A 195 9.83 3.16 -17.93
CA LEU A 195 8.72 4.07 -18.20
C LEU A 195 8.89 5.40 -17.45
N ASP A 196 8.52 6.50 -18.09
CA ASP A 196 8.57 7.85 -17.50
C ASP A 196 7.27 8.17 -16.77
N ALA A 197 7.32 8.40 -15.46
CA ALA A 197 6.14 8.72 -14.65
C ALA A 197 5.79 10.21 -14.67
N CYS A 198 6.61 11.06 -15.29
CA CYS A 198 6.40 12.51 -15.40
C CYS A 198 5.74 12.91 -16.73
N SER A 199 5.67 12.00 -17.69
CA SER A 199 5.19 12.29 -19.04
C SER A 199 3.67 12.41 -19.10
N ALA A 200 3.15 13.61 -19.45
CA ALA A 200 1.72 13.87 -19.65
C ALA A 200 1.17 13.39 -21.01
N GLY A 201 2.01 12.76 -21.84
CA GLY A 201 1.69 12.33 -23.21
C GLY A 201 0.61 11.24 -23.30
N PRO A 202 0.11 10.96 -24.52
CA PRO A 202 -0.79 9.83 -24.73
C PRO A 202 -0.14 8.51 -24.27
N PRO A 203 -0.94 7.52 -23.82
CA PRO A 203 -0.41 6.22 -23.43
C PRO A 203 0.43 5.61 -24.56
N GLY A 204 1.62 5.12 -24.21
CA GLY A 204 2.43 4.30 -25.11
C GLY A 204 1.91 2.86 -25.18
N PRO A 205 2.59 1.98 -25.94
CA PRO A 205 2.22 0.57 -26.06
C PRO A 205 2.26 -0.19 -24.72
N SER A 206 3.09 0.25 -23.77
CA SER A 206 3.15 -0.29 -22.41
C SER A 206 2.19 0.39 -21.43
N GLY A 207 1.22 1.16 -21.92
CA GLY A 207 0.26 1.89 -21.10
C GLY A 207 0.72 3.29 -20.65
N ARG A 208 -0.18 3.99 -19.97
CA ARG A 208 0.12 5.27 -19.30
C ARG A 208 0.64 4.98 -17.90
N LEU A 209 1.80 5.54 -17.56
CA LEU A 209 2.30 5.63 -16.20
C LEU A 209 2.29 7.10 -15.78
N ALA A 210 1.79 7.42 -14.59
CA ALA A 210 1.91 8.75 -14.02
C ALA A 210 1.92 8.69 -12.50
N VAL A 211 2.68 9.58 -11.86
CA VAL A 211 2.42 9.96 -10.47
C VAL A 211 1.70 11.30 -10.50
N LEU A 212 0.46 11.32 -10.03
CA LEU A 212 -0.36 12.51 -9.95
C LEU A 212 -0.20 13.16 -8.58
N GLU A 213 -0.61 14.42 -8.47
CA GLU A 213 -0.93 14.96 -7.15
C GLU A 213 -1.99 14.07 -6.44
N GLY A 214 -2.17 14.32 -5.15
CA GLY A 214 -3.09 13.55 -4.32
C GLY A 214 -3.39 14.34 -3.08
N ASP A 215 -3.74 13.64 -2.00
CA ASP A 215 -3.99 14.24 -0.70
C ASP A 215 -2.92 13.78 0.29
N PRO A 216 -1.82 14.55 0.44
CA PRO A 216 -0.74 14.19 1.36
C PRO A 216 -1.24 14.14 2.80
N PRO A 217 -0.74 13.19 3.62
CA PRO A 217 -1.08 13.16 5.04
C PRO A 217 -0.56 14.42 5.75
N GLY A 218 -1.25 14.84 6.81
CA GLY A 218 -0.71 15.87 7.70
C GLY A 218 0.65 15.46 8.28
N PRO A 219 1.58 16.39 8.56
CA PRO A 219 2.94 16.06 9.00
C PRO A 219 2.99 15.15 10.24
N GLY A 220 2.02 15.29 11.16
CA GLY A 220 1.91 14.45 12.37
C GLY A 220 1.50 13.00 12.11
N LEU A 221 1.16 12.62 10.87
CA LEU A 221 0.77 11.27 10.48
C LEU A 221 1.89 10.54 9.71
N VAL A 222 2.96 11.22 9.31
CA VAL A 222 4.09 10.55 8.67
C VAL A 222 4.98 9.92 9.74
N ARG A 223 5.34 8.66 9.54
CA ARG A 223 6.27 7.92 10.40
C ARG A 223 7.46 7.47 9.58
N SER A 224 8.61 7.30 10.25
CA SER A 224 9.82 6.76 9.67
C SER A 224 10.42 5.66 10.53
N GLY A 225 11.22 4.78 9.92
CA GLY A 225 11.80 3.64 10.62
C GLY A 225 12.64 2.75 9.72
N PRO A 226 13.15 1.63 10.25
CA PRO A 226 14.03 0.74 9.51
C PRO A 226 13.33 0.12 8.30
N ARG A 227 14.11 -0.12 7.24
CA ARG A 227 13.64 -0.74 6.01
C ARG A 227 13.34 -2.23 6.22
N THR A 228 12.36 -2.73 5.49
CA THR A 228 11.87 -4.10 5.58
C THR A 228 12.71 -5.03 4.72
N GLY A 229 13.18 -6.14 5.30
CA GLY A 229 13.82 -7.22 4.56
C GLY A 229 15.23 -6.93 4.03
N VAL A 230 15.84 -5.79 4.37
CA VAL A 230 17.21 -5.43 3.97
C VAL A 230 18.25 -6.21 4.79
N SER A 231 19.26 -6.77 4.12
CA SER A 231 20.35 -7.52 4.78
C SER A 231 21.45 -6.62 5.36
N SER A 232 21.55 -5.39 4.86
CA SER A 232 22.56 -4.38 5.20
C SER A 232 21.87 -3.03 5.42
N GLY A 233 22.51 -2.09 6.12
CA GLY A 233 21.90 -0.78 6.39
C GLY A 233 20.57 -0.86 7.16
N LYS A 234 20.49 -1.81 8.12
CA LYS A 234 19.25 -2.22 8.81
C LYS A 234 18.65 -1.10 9.68
N GLU A 235 19.51 -0.29 10.28
CA GLU A 235 19.11 0.80 11.17
C GLU A 235 18.76 2.11 10.43
N THR A 236 19.01 2.18 9.12
CA THR A 236 18.73 3.39 8.34
C THR A 236 17.21 3.63 8.32
N PRO A 237 16.71 4.76 8.87
CA PRO A 237 15.29 5.01 9.09
C PRO A 237 14.58 5.51 7.82
N TRP A 238 14.84 4.87 6.68
CA TRP A 238 14.40 5.30 5.35
C TRP A 238 13.20 4.52 4.82
N ARG A 239 12.41 3.91 5.71
CA ARG A 239 11.04 3.49 5.42
C ARG A 239 10.10 4.56 5.93
N PHE A 240 9.14 4.96 5.11
CA PHE A 240 8.16 5.98 5.44
C PHE A 240 6.73 5.45 5.23
N TRP A 241 5.81 5.78 6.13
CA TRP A 241 4.41 5.35 6.04
C TRP A 241 3.45 6.30 6.72
N ILE A 242 2.17 6.18 6.36
CA ILE A 242 1.05 6.90 6.98
C ILE A 242 0.61 6.14 8.25
N ASP A 243 0.63 6.82 9.40
CA ASP A 243 0.27 6.22 10.69
C ASP A 243 -1.19 5.76 10.71
N GLY A 244 -1.43 4.57 11.25
CA GLY A 244 -2.76 3.97 11.35
C GLY A 244 -3.41 3.51 10.04
N ASP A 245 -2.79 3.75 8.86
CA ASP A 245 -3.38 3.37 7.58
C ASP A 245 -3.38 1.83 7.38
N ALA A 246 -4.56 1.27 7.11
CA ALA A 246 -4.78 -0.19 7.04
C ALA A 246 -4.05 -0.87 5.86
N THR A 247 -3.60 -0.10 4.88
CA THR A 247 -2.90 -0.61 3.69
C THR A 247 -1.39 -0.67 3.86
N VAL A 248 -0.84 -0.08 4.94
CA VAL A 248 0.60 -0.18 5.27
C VAL A 248 0.97 -1.63 5.55
N SER A 249 2.02 -2.11 4.89
CA SER A 249 2.44 -3.50 4.98
C SER A 249 3.08 -3.82 6.35
N PRO A 250 3.00 -5.10 6.81
CA PRO A 250 3.65 -5.51 8.05
C PRO A 250 5.17 -5.35 7.94
N TYR A 251 5.80 -4.80 8.99
CA TYR A 251 7.25 -4.78 9.09
C TYR A 251 7.81 -6.21 9.17
N ARG A 252 8.92 -6.47 8.49
CA ARG A 252 9.64 -7.75 8.52
C ARG A 252 11.15 -7.52 8.56
N VAL A 253 11.79 -8.03 9.60
CA VAL A 253 13.26 -8.06 9.69
C VAL A 253 13.81 -9.08 8.68
N HIS A 254 14.98 -8.79 8.11
CA HIS A 254 15.68 -9.76 7.27
C HIS A 254 16.14 -10.98 8.08
N VAL A 255 15.76 -12.17 7.64
CA VAL A 255 16.24 -13.44 8.20
C VAL A 255 17.18 -14.11 7.18
N PRO A 256 18.47 -14.30 7.50
CA PRO A 256 19.39 -14.99 6.61
C PRO A 256 18.88 -16.39 6.26
N ARG A 257 18.98 -16.79 4.99
CA ARG A 257 18.65 -18.18 4.61
C ARG A 257 19.71 -19.10 5.21
N ARG A 258 19.29 -20.06 6.04
CA ARG A 258 20.17 -21.13 6.52
C ARG A 258 20.69 -21.89 5.30
N PRO A 259 22.01 -22.14 5.17
CA PRO A 259 22.52 -22.99 4.12
C PRO A 259 21.78 -24.32 4.16
N ARG A 260 21.38 -24.85 2.99
CA ARG A 260 20.94 -26.25 2.91
C ARG A 260 22.13 -27.08 3.36
N GLY A 261 21.97 -27.82 4.46
CA GLY A 261 23.06 -28.54 5.11
C GLY A 261 23.86 -29.33 4.08
N THR A 262 25.17 -29.10 4.05
CA THR A 262 26.11 -30.08 3.52
C THR A 262 25.85 -31.38 4.27
N ALA A 263 25.59 -32.47 3.54
CA ALA A 263 25.50 -33.79 4.14
C ALA A 263 26.74 -34.03 5.03
N ASP A 264 26.51 -34.47 6.26
CA ASP A 264 27.56 -34.80 7.21
C ASP A 264 28.38 -35.97 6.63
N PRO A 265 29.70 -35.83 6.41
CA PRO A 265 30.53 -36.93 5.89
C PRO A 265 30.80 -38.02 6.95
N ALA A 266 30.34 -37.87 8.19
CA ALA A 266 30.56 -38.85 9.25
C ALA A 266 29.39 -39.83 9.42
N GLY A 267 29.18 -40.69 8.42
CA GLY A 267 28.34 -41.88 8.56
C GLY A 267 29.04 -42.94 9.43
N ASN A 268 29.04 -42.77 10.76
CA ASN A 268 29.41 -43.84 11.68
C ASN A 268 28.15 -44.67 11.97
N GLY A 269 27.95 -45.75 11.22
CA GLY A 269 26.89 -46.73 11.48
C GLY A 269 27.17 -47.55 12.74
N PRO A 270 26.14 -47.98 13.49
CA PRO A 270 26.35 -48.89 14.61
C PRO A 270 26.76 -50.28 14.13
N ARG A 271 27.64 -50.90 14.92
CA ARG A 271 28.28 -52.20 14.71
C ARG A 271 27.32 -53.38 14.62
#